data_AF-A0AAZ3Q699-F1
#
_entry.id   AF-A0AAZ3Q699-F1
#
_cell.length_a   1.000
_cell.length_b   1.000
_cell.length_c   1.000
_cell.angle_alpha   90.00
_cell.angle_beta   90.00
_cell.angle_gamma   90.00
#
_symmetry.space_group_name_H-M   'P 1'
#
loop_
_entity.id
_entity.type
_entity.pdbx_description
1 polymer ?
#
loop_
_entity_poly.entity_id
_entity_poly.type
_entity_poly.pdbx_seq_one_letter_code
_entity_poly.pdbx_strand_id
1 'polypeptide(L)'
;NLNNQPRTSDNPGGAQVNERNPGGETPLLALCKALRREPTGPGTLKLLRYLLDNQADPNAQDRSGRTALMYSCMERAGAQLASTLLSAGSDPSMADYSGASAMVYTINAQHQPTLQLWQEGLLCLSA
;
A
#
# COMPACT_ATOMS: atom_id res chain seq x y z
N ASN A 1 -3.84 16.20 -27.26
CA ASN A 1 -5.22 15.95 -26.82
C ASN A 1 -5.20 14.64 -26.05
N LEU A 2 -5.15 14.71 -24.72
CA LEU A 2 -4.78 13.58 -23.86
C LEU A 2 -5.94 12.57 -23.73
N ASN A 3 -5.57 11.31 -23.94
CA ASN A 3 -6.42 10.14 -24.12
C ASN A 3 -7.30 9.77 -22.90
N ASN A 4 -8.59 9.61 -23.18
CA ASN A 4 -9.42 8.44 -22.84
C ASN A 4 -8.98 7.57 -21.63
N GLN A 5 -9.59 7.81 -20.47
CA GLN A 5 -9.80 6.79 -19.43
C GLN A 5 -11.29 6.82 -19.03
N PRO A 6 -11.94 5.66 -18.85
CA PRO A 6 -13.38 5.53 -18.83
C PRO A 6 -13.97 6.10 -17.53
N ARG A 7 -15.10 6.78 -17.69
CA ARG A 7 -16.04 7.07 -16.61
C ARG A 7 -16.62 5.75 -16.12
N THR A 8 -16.11 5.20 -15.02
CA THR A 8 -16.81 4.17 -14.24
C THR A 8 -17.87 4.90 -13.41
N SER A 9 -19.11 4.93 -13.91
CA SER A 9 -20.18 3.99 -13.55
C SER A 9 -20.67 4.22 -12.11
N ASP A 10 -21.64 5.12 -12.02
CA ASP A 10 -22.85 5.04 -11.20
C ASP A 10 -22.89 3.93 -10.13
N ASN A 11 -22.55 4.25 -8.89
CA ASN A 11 -23.03 3.54 -7.70
C ASN A 11 -23.21 4.54 -6.54
N PRO A 12 -24.44 4.98 -6.22
CA PRO A 12 -24.67 6.13 -5.35
C PRO A 12 -24.66 5.81 -3.83
N GLY A 13 -24.03 4.71 -3.38
CA GLY A 13 -24.12 4.26 -1.98
C GLY A 13 -22.84 3.76 -1.30
N GLY A 14 -21.71 3.67 -1.99
CA GLY A 14 -20.44 3.23 -1.41
C GLY A 14 -19.41 4.33 -1.56
N ALA A 15 -18.85 4.84 -0.47
CA ALA A 15 -17.66 5.69 -0.56
C ALA A 15 -16.65 4.98 -1.48
N GLN A 16 -16.26 5.62 -2.58
CA GLN A 16 -15.41 4.95 -3.57
C GLN A 16 -14.02 4.78 -2.97
N VAL A 17 -13.79 3.68 -2.25
CA VAL A 17 -12.55 3.40 -1.50
C VAL A 17 -11.32 3.28 -2.40
N ASN A 18 -11.54 3.15 -3.71
CA ASN A 18 -10.52 3.05 -4.75
C ASN A 18 -10.53 4.26 -5.71
N GLU A 19 -11.28 5.33 -5.40
CA GLU A 19 -11.20 6.58 -6.16
C GLU A 19 -9.78 7.11 -6.15
N ARG A 20 -9.28 7.55 -7.31
CA ARG A 20 -7.94 8.10 -7.43
C ARG A 20 -8.02 9.62 -7.35
N ASN A 21 -7.25 10.21 -6.43
CA ASN A 21 -7.07 11.66 -6.39
C ASN A 21 -6.29 12.15 -7.65
N PRO A 22 -6.12 13.46 -7.87
CA PRO A 22 -5.33 13.97 -8.98
C PRO A 22 -3.88 13.45 -9.02
N GLY A 23 -3.32 12.98 -7.90
CA GLY A 23 -2.04 12.28 -7.80
C GLY A 23 -2.06 10.81 -8.22
N GLY A 24 -3.23 10.27 -8.58
CA GLY A 24 -3.44 8.86 -8.92
C GLY A 24 -3.56 7.94 -7.70
N GLU A 25 -3.65 8.50 -6.49
CA GLU A 25 -3.60 7.77 -5.23
C GLU A 25 -5.01 7.39 -4.80
N THR A 26 -5.19 6.13 -4.40
CA THR A 26 -6.39 5.70 -3.67
C THR A 26 -6.35 6.20 -2.22
N PRO A 27 -7.48 6.27 -1.51
CA PRO A 27 -7.53 6.51 -0.07
C PRO A 27 -6.50 5.69 0.72
N LEU A 28 -6.33 4.42 0.37
CA LEU A 28 -5.36 3.52 0.97
C LEU A 28 -3.91 3.96 0.72
N LEU A 29 -3.58 4.36 -0.51
CA LEU A 29 -2.24 4.85 -0.84
C LEU A 29 -1.95 6.20 -0.20
N ALA A 30 -2.92 7.12 -0.21
CA ALA A 30 -2.79 8.42 0.44
C ALA A 30 -2.53 8.27 1.95
N LEU A 31 -3.22 7.32 2.60
CA LEU A 31 -2.94 6.94 3.99
C LEU A 31 -1.49 6.47 4.15
N CYS A 32 -1.06 5.45 3.40
CA CYS A 32 0.29 4.89 3.52
C CYS A 32 1.38 5.93 3.22
N LYS A 33 1.14 6.82 2.26
CA LYS A 33 2.04 7.92 1.92
C LYS A 33 2.15 8.96 3.03
N ALA A 34 1.05 9.29 3.71
CA ALA A 34 1.06 10.24 4.83
C ALA A 34 1.88 9.73 6.02
N LEU A 35 1.91 8.40 6.22
CA LEU A 35 2.65 7.73 7.29
C LEU A 35 4.17 7.76 7.12
N ARG A 36 4.67 8.24 5.98
CA ARG A 36 6.09 8.55 5.83
C ARG A 36 6.56 9.66 6.77
N ARG A 37 5.65 10.53 7.23
CA ARG A 37 5.98 11.69 8.08
C ARG A 37 5.62 11.48 9.54
N GLU A 38 4.60 10.67 9.82
CA GLU A 38 4.05 10.46 11.16
C GLU A 38 4.18 8.99 11.58
N PRO A 39 4.60 8.71 12.84
CA PRO A 39 4.68 7.34 13.34
C PRO A 39 3.29 6.68 13.34
N THR A 40 3.27 5.39 12.99
CA THR A 40 2.05 4.58 12.94
C THR A 40 1.36 4.53 14.30
N GLY A 41 0.28 5.29 14.44
CA GLY A 41 -0.57 5.31 15.63
C GLY A 41 -1.75 4.34 15.54
N PRO A 42 -2.43 4.06 16.67
CA PRO A 42 -3.60 3.19 16.70
C PRO A 42 -4.77 3.71 15.86
N GLY A 43 -4.87 5.03 15.65
CA GLY A 43 -5.86 5.63 14.75
C GLY A 43 -5.63 5.26 13.28
N THR A 44 -4.37 5.24 12.85
CA THR A 44 -3.99 4.85 11.49
C THR A 44 -4.33 3.40 11.21
N LEU A 45 -3.98 2.48 12.13
CA LEU A 45 -4.26 1.06 11.93
C LEU A 45 -5.78 0.78 11.87
N LYS A 46 -6.59 1.53 12.62
CA LYS A 46 -8.05 1.46 12.51
C LYS A 46 -8.54 1.94 11.16
N LEU A 47 -8.01 3.04 10.65
CA LEU A 47 -8.38 3.57 9.33
C LEU A 47 -7.92 2.63 8.20
N LEU A 48 -6.73 2.06 8.31
CA LEU A 48 -6.20 1.05 7.38
C LEU A 48 -7.13 -0.16 7.31
N ARG A 49 -7.47 -0.74 8.47
CA ARG A 49 -8.43 -1.85 8.57
C ARG A 49 -9.78 -1.47 7.99
N TYR A 50 -10.31 -0.30 8.33
CA TYR A 50 -11.59 0.17 7.80
C TYR A 50 -11.58 0.25 6.26
N LEU A 51 -10.52 0.77 5.66
CA LEU A 51 -10.40 0.82 4.20
C LEU A 51 -10.35 -0.59 3.58
N LEU A 52 -9.54 -1.49 4.17
CA LEU A 52 -9.42 -2.87 3.70
C LEU A 52 -10.74 -3.65 3.86
N ASP A 53 -11.44 -3.47 4.98
CA ASP A 53 -12.76 -4.07 5.25
C ASP A 53 -13.83 -3.57 4.25
N ASN A 54 -13.66 -2.36 3.72
CA ASN A 54 -14.52 -1.80 2.67
C ASN A 54 -14.04 -2.14 1.25
N GLN A 55 -13.23 -3.20 1.08
CA GLN A 55 -12.72 -3.67 -0.22
C GLN A 55 -11.79 -2.67 -0.94
N ALA A 56 -11.02 -1.89 -0.18
CA ALA A 56 -9.92 -1.12 -0.76
C ALA A 56 -8.90 -2.08 -1.39
N ASP A 57 -8.48 -1.79 -2.62
CA ASP A 57 -7.51 -2.59 -3.34
C ASP A 57 -6.09 -2.32 -2.79
N PRO A 58 -5.45 -3.31 -2.11
CA PRO A 58 -4.11 -3.15 -1.58
C PRO A 58 -3.02 -3.07 -2.65
N ASN A 59 -3.32 -3.53 -3.87
CA ASN A 59 -2.41 -3.60 -5.01
C ASN A 59 -2.54 -2.39 -5.95
N ALA A 60 -3.41 -1.43 -5.61
CA ALA A 60 -3.53 -0.20 -6.36
C ALA A 60 -2.16 0.52 -6.44
N GLN A 61 -1.83 1.01 -7.63
CA GLN A 61 -0.60 1.77 -7.88
C GLN A 61 -0.90 3.25 -8.09
N ASP A 62 -0.07 4.14 -7.55
CA ASP A 62 -0.13 5.56 -7.86
C ASP A 62 0.48 5.92 -9.23
N ARG A 63 0.60 7.21 -9.55
CA ARG A 63 1.23 7.70 -10.79
C ARG A 63 2.71 7.33 -10.94
N SER A 64 3.39 6.91 -9.88
CA SER A 64 4.76 6.41 -9.92
C SER A 64 4.86 4.88 -9.98
N GLY A 65 3.73 4.18 -9.99
CA GLY A 65 3.68 2.72 -9.94
C GLY A 65 3.79 2.17 -8.52
N ARG A 66 3.75 3.01 -7.49
CA ARG A 66 3.97 2.56 -6.10
C ARG A 66 2.68 2.04 -5.48
N THR A 67 2.78 0.91 -4.79
CA THR A 67 1.67 0.31 -4.03
C THR A 67 1.68 0.74 -2.56
N ALA A 68 0.58 0.46 -1.85
CA ALA A 68 0.50 0.68 -0.39
C ALA A 68 1.62 -0.07 0.36
N LEU A 69 1.93 -1.30 -0.07
CA LEU A 69 3.00 -2.11 0.52
C LEU A 69 4.38 -1.47 0.33
N MET A 70 4.69 -0.92 -0.85
CA MET A 70 5.94 -0.19 -1.07
C MET A 70 6.07 1.00 -0.14
N TYR A 71 4.99 1.76 0.07
CA TYR A 71 5.00 2.88 1.01
C TYR A 71 5.23 2.43 2.46
N SER A 72 4.69 1.28 2.88
CA SER A 72 4.94 0.74 4.23
C SER A 72 6.41 0.33 4.47
N CYS A 73 7.13 0.02 3.39
CA CYS A 73 8.55 -0.33 3.41
C CYS A 73 9.46 0.89 3.36
N MET A 74 8.94 2.08 3.00
CA MET A 74 9.67 3.33 3.09
C MET A 74 9.63 3.85 4.54
N GLU A 75 10.79 4.23 5.07
CA GLU A 75 11.03 4.94 6.34
C GLU A 75 9.92 4.95 7.41
N ARG A 76 10.21 4.42 8.61
CA ARG A 76 9.41 4.54 9.86
C ARG A 76 7.96 4.05 9.83
N ALA A 77 7.38 3.73 8.66
CA ALA A 77 5.99 3.30 8.52
C ALA A 77 5.68 1.94 9.21
N GLY A 78 6.73 1.15 9.50
CA GLY A 78 6.70 0.10 10.50
C GLY A 78 6.16 -1.25 10.04
N ALA A 79 6.71 -2.31 10.62
CA ALA A 79 6.41 -3.71 10.28
C ALA A 79 4.91 -4.08 10.44
N GLN A 80 4.18 -3.39 11.31
CA GLN A 80 2.74 -3.61 11.50
C GLN A 80 1.90 -3.23 10.27
N LEU A 81 2.26 -2.16 9.54
CA LEU A 81 1.56 -1.82 8.30
C LEU A 81 1.80 -2.88 7.24
N ALA A 82 3.07 -3.25 7.04
CA ALA A 82 3.45 -4.28 6.09
C ALA A 82 2.73 -5.60 6.39
N SER A 83 2.69 -6.03 7.66
CA SER A 83 1.97 -7.24 8.09
C SER A 83 0.46 -7.16 7.80
N THR A 84 -0.18 -6.02 8.08
CA THR A 84 -1.61 -5.83 7.83
C THR A 84 -1.93 -5.86 6.34
N LEU A 85 -1.10 -5.19 5.53
CA LEU A 85 -1.23 -5.15 4.08
C LEU A 85 -1.00 -6.53 3.45
N LEU A 86 0.03 -7.26 3.89
CA LEU A 86 0.27 -8.64 3.45
C LEU A 86 -0.89 -9.57 3.82
N SER A 87 -1.43 -9.43 5.04
CA SER A 87 -2.61 -10.21 5.49
C SER A 87 -3.85 -9.89 4.65
N ALA A 88 -3.92 -8.70 4.07
CA ALA A 88 -5.00 -8.28 3.18
C ALA A 88 -4.82 -8.71 1.72
N GLY A 89 -3.76 -9.48 1.39
CA GLY A 89 -3.50 -9.96 0.03
C GLY A 89 -2.70 -8.98 -0.84
N SER A 90 -1.91 -8.10 -0.24
CA SER A 90 -0.95 -7.30 -1.01
C SER A 90 0.07 -8.18 -1.71
N ASP A 91 0.34 -7.91 -2.98
CA ASP A 91 1.34 -8.61 -3.78
C ASP A 91 2.73 -7.96 -3.59
N PRO A 92 3.67 -8.65 -2.93
CA PRO A 92 5.03 -8.16 -2.73
C PRO A 92 5.88 -8.14 -4.00
N SER A 93 5.46 -8.85 -5.06
CA SER A 93 6.20 -8.96 -6.32
C SER A 93 6.06 -7.74 -7.22
N MET A 94 5.05 -6.89 -6.97
CA MET A 94 4.84 -5.68 -7.74
C MET A 94 6.05 -4.75 -7.63
N ALA A 95 6.36 -4.09 -8.75
CA ALA A 95 7.41 -3.10 -8.87
C ALA A 95 6.83 -1.77 -9.35
N ASP A 96 7.44 -0.68 -8.89
CA ASP A 96 7.11 0.66 -9.37
C ASP A 96 7.68 0.90 -10.79
N TYR A 97 7.42 2.08 -11.36
CA TYR A 97 7.89 2.40 -12.71
C TYR A 97 9.41 2.58 -12.81
N SER A 98 10.13 2.62 -11.68
CA SER A 98 11.60 2.58 -11.66
C SER A 98 12.14 1.14 -11.56
N GLY A 99 11.26 0.13 -11.46
CA GLY A 99 11.62 -1.26 -11.24
C GLY A 99 11.88 -1.62 -9.78
N ALA A 100 11.60 -0.71 -8.84
CA ALA A 100 11.80 -0.97 -7.42
C ALA A 100 10.57 -1.66 -6.83
N SER A 101 10.77 -2.87 -6.28
CA SER A 101 9.74 -3.59 -5.52
C SER A 101 9.72 -3.18 -4.05
N ALA A 102 8.72 -3.63 -3.31
CA ALA A 102 8.64 -3.38 -1.87
C ALA A 102 9.87 -3.91 -1.11
N MET A 103 10.51 -4.98 -1.58
CA MET A 103 11.77 -5.48 -1.03
C MET A 103 12.92 -4.48 -1.22
N VAL A 104 13.05 -3.89 -2.40
CA VAL A 104 14.08 -2.88 -2.70
C VAL A 104 13.95 -1.68 -1.77
N TYR A 105 12.72 -1.21 -1.52
CA TYR A 105 12.47 -0.15 -0.55
C TYR A 105 12.84 -0.54 0.88
N THR A 106 12.54 -1.78 1.29
CA THR A 106 12.86 -2.28 2.63
C THR A 106 14.38 -2.33 2.86
N ILE A 107 15.15 -2.78 1.86
CA ILE A 107 16.61 -2.81 1.88
C ILE A 107 17.18 -1.39 1.98
N ASN A 108 16.67 -0.46 1.16
CA ASN A 108 17.13 0.94 1.15
C ASN A 108 16.82 1.66 2.46
N ALA A 109 15.70 1.34 3.12
CA ALA A 109 15.32 1.92 4.40
C ALA A 109 16.13 1.38 5.60
N GLN A 110 16.97 0.36 5.41
CA GLN A 110 17.76 -0.32 6.46
C GLN A 110 16.92 -0.80 7.66
N HIS A 111 15.63 -1.06 7.44
CA HIS A 111 14.67 -1.35 8.51
C HIS A 111 14.65 -2.85 8.82
N GLN A 112 15.60 -3.29 9.66
CA GLN A 112 15.80 -4.70 10.04
C GLN A 112 14.50 -5.44 10.46
N PRO A 113 13.59 -4.84 11.26
CA PRO A 113 12.36 -5.54 11.67
C PRO A 113 11.41 -5.82 10.50
N THR A 114 11.36 -4.95 9.50
CA THR A 114 10.50 -5.15 8.31
C THR A 114 11.13 -6.19 7.37
N LEU A 115 12.47 -6.24 7.28
CA LEU A 115 13.19 -7.27 6.54
C LEU A 115 12.96 -8.66 7.14
N GLN A 116 13.05 -8.80 8.47
CA GLN A 116 12.78 -10.06 9.15
C GLN A 116 11.34 -10.53 8.91
N LEU A 117 10.36 -9.63 9.04
CA LEU A 117 8.96 -9.96 8.80
C LEU A 117 8.72 -10.41 7.34
N TRP A 118 9.44 -9.84 6.39
CA TRP A 118 9.42 -10.28 5.00
C TRP A 118 10.01 -11.68 4.80
N GLN A 119 11.16 -11.96 5.43
CA GLN A 119 11.79 -13.28 5.39
C GLN A 119 10.89 -14.35 6.01
N GLU A 120 10.28 -14.06 7.16
CA GLU A 120 9.35 -14.96 7.84
C GLU A 120 8.03 -15.14 7.06
N GLY A 121 7.49 -14.05 6.51
CA GLY A 121 6.24 -14.07 5.74
C GLY A 121 6.35 -14.84 4.42
N LEU A 122 7.49 -14.74 3.72
CA LEU A 122 7.77 -15.51 2.49
C LEU A 122 7.98 -17.00 2.78
N LEU A 123 8.61 -17.35 3.92
CA LEU A 123 8.79 -18.75 4.31
C LEU A 123 7.46 -19.44 4.59
N CYS A 124 6.51 -18.77 5.25
CA CYS A 124 5.17 -19.31 5.52
C CYS A 124 4.28 -19.53 4.28
N LEU A 125 4.57 -18.86 3.16
CA LEU A 125 3.83 -19.05 1.90
C LEU A 125 4.43 -20.18 1.02
N SER A 126 5.62 -20.67 1.38
CA SER A 126 6.35 -21.71 0.64
C SER A 126 6.33 -23.10 1.29
N ALA A 127 5.64 -23.25 2.43
CA ALA A 127 5.48 -24.50 3.19
C ALA A 127 4.02 -25.00 3.11
#